data_AF-A0A8S3BME0-F1
#
_entry.id   AF-A0A8S3BME0-F1
#
_cell.length_a   1.000
_cell.length_b   1.000
_cell.length_c   1.000
_cell.angle_alpha   90.00
_cell.angle_beta   90.00
_cell.angle_gamma   90.00
#
_symmetry.space_group_name_H-M   'P 1'
#
loop_
_entity.id
_entity.type
_entity.pdbx_description
1 polymer ?
#
loop_
_entity_poly.entity_id
_entity_poly.type
_entity_poly.pdbx_seq_one_letter_code
_entity_poly.pdbx_strand_id
1 'polypeptide(L)' 'LRLDATFNAPNIIVPINACADEALFLDLGKINLTTNFIDDQITSLVEQQQIKIENVLVTRVKLDKNNEVESGITLLDCAN' A
#
# COMPACT_ATOMS: atom_id res chain seq x y z
N LEU A 1 -4.66 -25.35 8.84
CA LEU A 1 -4.02 -25.09 7.52
C LEU A 1 -3.64 -23.61 7.46
N ARG A 2 -2.48 -23.23 6.89
CA ARG A 2 -2.03 -21.84 6.80
C ARG A 2 -1.64 -21.49 5.37
N LEU A 3 -2.08 -20.32 4.90
CA LEU A 3 -1.70 -19.70 3.63
C LEU A 3 -1.06 -18.34 3.92
N ASP A 4 0.11 -18.10 3.34
CA ASP A 4 0.78 -16.80 3.38
C ASP A 4 0.96 -16.28 1.94
N ALA A 5 0.59 -15.03 1.72
CA ALA A 5 0.79 -14.34 0.45
C ALA A 5 1.42 -12.96 0.69
N THR A 6 2.46 -12.65 -0.08
CA THR A 6 3.12 -11.35 -0.06
C THR A 6 3.03 -10.74 -1.44
N PHE A 7 2.59 -9.49 -1.53
CA PHE A 7 2.51 -8.76 -2.78
C PHE A 7 3.00 -7.32 -2.61
N ASN A 8 3.55 -6.78 -3.69
CA ASN A 8 3.88 -5.36 -3.75
C ASN A 8 2.58 -4.56 -3.70
N ALA A 9 2.54 -3.58 -2.81
CA ALA A 9 1.37 -2.74 -2.63
C ALA A 9 1.28 -1.73 -3.77
N PRO A 10 0.07 -1.32 -4.17
CA PRO A 10 -0.08 -0.25 -5.15
C PRO A 10 0.35 1.08 -4.55
N ASN A 11 0.92 1.95 -5.39
CA ASN A 11 1.13 3.35 -5.05
C ASN A 11 -0.16 4.11 -5.29
N ILE A 12 -0.54 4.99 -4.36
CA ILE A 12 -1.76 5.81 -4.46
C ILE A 12 -1.35 7.27 -4.53
N ILE A 13 -1.94 8.01 -5.47
CA ILE A 13 -1.81 9.47 -5.57
C ILE A 13 -3.14 10.09 -5.19
N VAL A 14 -3.15 10.92 -4.15
CA VAL A 14 -4.34 11.62 -3.64
C VAL A 14 -4.14 13.12 -3.81
N PRO A 15 -4.85 13.79 -4.72
CA PRO A 15 -4.84 15.25 -4.80
C PRO A 15 -5.29 15.87 -3.48
N ILE A 16 -4.54 16.84 -2.94
CA ILE A 16 -4.86 17.44 -1.63
C ILE A 16 -6.07 18.36 -1.74
N ASN A 17 -6.21 19.06 -2.86
CA ASN A 17 -7.42 19.80 -3.22
C ASN A 17 -7.52 19.94 -4.75
N ALA A 18 -8.71 20.31 -5.24
CA ALA A 18 -8.98 20.42 -6.68
C ALA A 18 -8.32 21.63 -7.38
N CYS A 19 -7.72 22.56 -6.62
CA CYS A 19 -7.22 23.84 -7.12
C CYS A 19 -5.73 24.07 -6.84
N ALA A 20 -5.03 23.09 -6.28
CA ALA A 20 -3.63 23.19 -5.90
C ALA A 20 -2.85 22.12 -6.64
N ASP A 21 -1.67 22.54 -7.08
CA ASP A 21 -0.72 21.70 -7.79
C ASP A 21 0.03 20.80 -6.80
N GLU A 22 -0.69 20.12 -5.91
CA GLU A 22 -0.10 19.28 -4.86
C GLU A 22 -0.92 18.01 -4.61
N ALA A 23 -0.21 16.90 -4.41
CA ALA A 23 -0.80 15.62 -4.06
C ALA A 23 -0.03 14.94 -2.93
N LEU A 24 -0.68 13.99 -2.28
CA LEU A 24 -0.04 12.98 -1.44
C LEU A 24 0.27 11.77 -2.31
N PHE A 25 1.55 11.43 -2.40
CA PHE A 25 2.03 10.15 -2.87
C PHE A 25 2.13 9.19 -1.68
N LEU A 26 1.40 8.09 -1.76
CA LEU A 26 1.35 7.04 -0.75
C LEU A 26 2.00 5.80 -1.36
N ASP A 27 3.22 5.50 -0.92
CA ASP A 27 3.84 4.20 -1.16
C ASP A 27 3.42 3.28 -0.02
N LEU A 28 2.62 2.27 -0.34
CA LEU A 28 2.11 1.31 0.63
C LEU A 28 3.10 0.15 0.90
N GLY A 29 4.25 0.14 0.21
CA GLY A 29 5.31 -0.83 0.39
C GLY A 29 4.89 -2.26 0.05
N LYS A 30 4.86 -3.14 1.06
CA LYS A 30 4.47 -4.55 0.91
C LYS A 30 3.25 -4.86 1.75
N ILE A 31 2.35 -5.65 1.17
CA ILE A 31 1.20 -6.21 1.88
C ILE A 31 1.46 -7.70 2.07
N ASN A 32 1.38 -8.13 3.33
CA ASN A 32 1.41 -9.52 3.73
C ASN A 32 0.00 -9.92 4.19
N LEU A 33 -0.52 -10.98 3.60
CA LEU A 33 -1.78 -11.61 3.97
C LEU A 33 -1.46 -13.00 4.54
N THR A 34 -1.91 -13.24 5.77
CA THR A 34 -1.85 -14.56 6.40
C THR A 34 -3.26 -15.04 6.67
N THR A 35 -3.61 -16.20 6.13
CA THR A 35 -4.89 -16.87 6.36
C THR A 35 -4.66 -18.15 7.15
N ASN A 36 -5.29 -18.25 8.32
CA ASN A 36 -5.30 -19.44 9.15
C ASN A 36 -6.68 -20.09 9.08
N PHE A 37 -6.73 -21.33 8.62
CA PHE A 37 -7.91 -22.17 8.68
C PHE A 37 -7.80 -23.07 9.90
N ILE A 38 -8.68 -22.83 10.87
CA ILE A 38 -8.83 -23.62 12.09
C ILE A 38 -9.98 -24.59 11.84
N ASP A 39 -9.63 -25.87 11.72
CA ASP A 39 -10.61 -26.94 11.63
C ASP A 39 -10.96 -27.38 13.05
N ASP A 40 -12.08 -26.88 13.58
CA ASP A 40 -12.65 -27.33 14.84
C ASP A 40 -13.68 -28.43 14.57
N GLN A 41 -13.42 -29.63 15.09
CA GLN A 41 -14.27 -30.81 14.93
C GLN A 41 -15.69 -30.61 15.48
N ILE A 42 -15.93 -29.55 16.26
CA ILE A 42 -17.21 -29.26 16.90
C ILE A 42 -17.96 -28.11 16.22
N THR A 43 -17.27 -27.10 15.66
CA THR A 43 -17.89 -25.80 15.32
C THR A 43 -17.79 -25.35 13.86
N SER A 44 -17.28 -26.18 12.94
CA SER A 44 -17.03 -25.88 11.51
C SER A 44 -15.69 -25.20 11.25
N LEU A 45 -15.31 -25.11 9.98
CA LEU A 45 -14.09 -24.44 9.53
C LEU A 45 -14.15 -22.93 9.85
N VAL A 46 -13.25 -22.47 10.72
CA VAL A 46 -13.08 -21.04 11.03
C VAL A 46 -11.91 -20.51 10.21
N GLU A 47 -12.17 -19.51 9.38
CA GLU A 47 -11.13 -18.79 8.63
C GLU A 47 -10.77 -17.48 9.36
N GLN A 48 -9.50 -17.32 9.72
CA GLN A 48 -8.94 -16.09 10.29
C GLN A 48 -7.95 -15.48 9.31
N GLN A 49 -8.21 -14.24 8.87
CA GLN A 49 -7.32 -13.50 7.98
C GLN A 49 -6.65 -12.34 8.73
N GLN A 50 -5.34 -12.20 8.54
CA GLN A 50 -4.54 -11.09 9.04
C GLN A 50 -3.88 -10.38 7.86
N ILE A 51 -4.06 -9.06 7.78
CA ILE A 51 -3.42 -8.19 6.79
C ILE A 51 -2.39 -7.31 7.49
N LYS A 52 -1.16 -7.29 6.99
CA LYS A 52 -0.08 -6.42 7.47
C LYS A 52 0.48 -5.62 6.32
N ILE A 53 0.50 -4.30 6.47
CA ILE A 53 1.15 -3.38 5.54
C ILE A 53 2.46 -2.91 6.17
N GLU A 54 3.55 -2.99 5.42
CA GLU A 54 4.90 -2.65 5.90
C GLU A 54 5.52 -1.56 5.02
N ASN A 55 6.35 -0.71 5.63
CA ASN A 55 7.11 0.36 4.97
C ASN A 55 6.25 1.41 4.27
N VAL A 56 5.12 1.78 4.88
CA VAL A 56 4.26 2.84 4.35
C VAL A 56 4.99 4.19 4.39
N LEU A 57 5.16 4.83 3.24
CA LEU A 57 5.72 6.16 3.10
C LEU A 57 4.67 7.12 2.52
N VAL A 58 4.50 8.26 3.20
CA VAL A 58 3.63 9.35 2.74
C VAL A 58 4.50 10.54 2.37
N THR A 59 4.43 10.96 1.12
CA THR A 59 5.21 12.08 0.59
C THR A 59 4.28 13.12 -0.03
N ARG A 60 4.41 14.39 0.35
CA ARG A 60 3.74 15.48 -0.36
C ARG A 60 4.55 15.84 -1.59
N VAL A 61 3.92 15.81 -2.75
CA VAL A 61 4.55 16.10 -4.04
C VAL A 61 3.86 17.30 -4.68
N LYS A 62 4.65 18.12 -5.36
CA LYS A 62 4.14 19.18 -6.22
C LYS A 62 3.90 18.61 -7.61
N LEU A 63 2.75 18.92 -8.16
CA LEU A 63 2.33 18.51 -9.49
C LEU A 63 2.66 19.62 -10.50
N ASP A 64 2.87 19.24 -11.75
CA ASP A 64 2.98 20.18 -12.85
C ASP A 64 1.60 20.48 -13.48
N LYS A 65 1.58 21.26 -14.56
CA LYS A 65 0.34 21.66 -15.25
C LYS A 65 -0.44 20.49 -15.86
N ASN A 66 0.17 19.30 -15.97
CA ASN A 66 -0.44 18.08 -16.49
C ASN A 66 -0.80 17.09 -15.37
N ASN A 67 -0.66 17.47 -14.09
CA ASN A 67 -0.74 16.60 -12.93
C ASN A 67 0.34 15.50 -12.90
N GLU A 68 1.46 15.72 -13.59
CA GLU A 68 2.65 14.88 -13.46
C GLU A 68 3.47 15.37 -12.25
N VAL A 69 4.25 14.50 -11.64
CA VAL A 69 5.12 14.91 -10.52
C VAL A 69 6.28 15.75 -11.06
N GLU A 70 6.45 16.98 -10.56
CA GLU A 70 7.50 17.91 -11.01
C GLU A 70 8.90 17.32 -10.68
N SER A 71 9.61 16.82 -11.70
CA SER A 71 10.82 16.02 -11.51
C SER A 71 12.03 16.87 -11.07
N GLY A 72 12.29 16.88 -9.77
CA GLY A 72 13.60 17.17 -9.17
C GLY A 72 13.95 16.24 -8.00
N ILE A 73 13.00 15.39 -7.59
CA ILE A 73 13.15 14.41 -6.52
C ILE A 73 13.08 13.05 -7.19
N THR A 74 14.18 12.31 -7.17
CA THR A 74 14.21 10.90 -7.55
C THR A 74 13.32 10.13 -6.56
N LEU A 75 12.02 10.01 -6.85
CA LEU A 75 11.06 9.17 -6.09
C LEU A 75 11.29 7.67 -6.33
N LEU A 76 12.41 7.31 -6.97
CA LEU A 76 12.80 5.96 -7.38
C LEU A 76 14.24 5.68 -6.92
N ASP A 77 14.49 5.79 -5.60
CA ASP A 77 15.65 5.13 -4.99
C ASP A 77 15.29 4.46 -3.65
N CYS A 78 14.01 4.12 -3.46
CA CYS A 78 13.55 3.25 -2.37
C CYS A 78 13.51 1.79 -2.84
N ALA A 79 14.63 1.30 -3.36
CA ALA A 79 14.86 -0.12 -3.60
C ALA A 79 16.35 -0.45 -3.49
N ASN A 80 16.85 -0.53 -2.25
CA ASN A 80 17.97 -1.40 -1.87
C ASN A 80 17.67 -2.03 -0.52
#